data_AF-A0A7Y5SYI0-F1
#
_entry.id   AF-A0A7Y5SYI0-F1
#
_cell.length_a   1.000
_cell.length_b   1.000
_cell.length_c   1.000
_cell.angle_alpha   90.00
_cell.angle_beta   90.00
_cell.angle_gamma   90.00
#
_symmetry.space_group_name_H-M   'P 1'
#
loop_
_entity.id
_entity.type
_entity.pdbx_description
1 polymer ?
#
loop_
_entity_poly.entity_id
_entity_poly.type
_entity_poly.pdbx_seq_one_letter_code
_entity_poly.pdbx_strand_id
1 'polypeptide(L)'
;MTGHPLLSLPNQFTLLRIFLTPVFYFFFFDESVTGTLLCAFLFAVAALTDWYDGYLARRYNLITRWGKFLDPLADKILTLTAFYAFYKSGLMPGWMLVTIAGRDILLTTYRLYQESKGYSIPANQIAKWKTASQLVMIILVLFSVLYPRLFPGDPVISPLLLMFQESITLEILFGLLTAYTVFSGIVYLIEDAAMRNSRNSS
;
A
#
# COMPACT_ATOMS: atom_id res chain seq x y z
N MET A 1 -13.47 -3.56 32.61
CA MET A 1 -14.15 -2.57 31.75
C MET A 1 -14.12 -3.10 30.33
N THR A 2 -15.25 -3.65 29.89
CA THR A 2 -15.44 -4.38 28.64
C THR A 2 -15.63 -3.42 27.47
N GLY A 3 -14.54 -2.83 26.97
CA GLY A 3 -14.54 -2.20 25.65
C GLY A 3 -14.45 -3.31 24.62
N HIS A 4 -15.43 -3.43 23.70
CA HIS A 4 -15.34 -4.42 22.63
C HIS A 4 -13.98 -4.27 21.91
N PRO A 5 -13.23 -5.37 21.70
CA PRO A 5 -11.86 -5.32 21.17
C PRO A 5 -11.76 -4.75 19.74
N LEU A 6 -12.89 -4.52 19.06
CA LEU A 6 -13.02 -3.91 17.74
C LEU A 6 -13.25 -2.39 17.79
N LEU A 7 -13.70 -1.82 18.92
CA LEU A 7 -14.13 -0.42 19.05
C LEU A 7 -13.03 0.53 19.56
N SER A 8 -11.78 0.07 19.67
CA SER A 8 -10.67 1.00 19.92
C SER A 8 -10.54 1.96 18.73
N LEU A 9 -10.36 3.27 18.98
CA LEU A 9 -10.24 4.29 17.94
C LEU A 9 -9.31 3.91 16.76
N PRO A 10 -8.13 3.30 16.96
CA PRO A 10 -7.27 2.87 15.85
C PRO A 10 -7.96 1.85 14.92
N ASN A 11 -8.60 0.82 15.49
CA ASN A 11 -9.28 -0.22 14.71
C ASN A 11 -10.45 0.33 13.88
N GLN A 12 -11.12 1.40 14.34
CA GLN A 12 -12.18 2.05 13.56
C GLN A 12 -11.62 2.73 12.30
N PHE A 13 -10.45 3.37 12.38
CA PHE A 13 -9.78 3.94 11.22
C PHE A 13 -9.32 2.86 10.23
N THR A 14 -8.80 1.74 10.74
CA THR A 14 -8.42 0.58 9.91
C THR A 14 -9.63 0.01 9.15
N LEU A 15 -10.76 -0.17 9.84
CA LEU A 15 -12.01 -0.64 9.22
C LEU A 15 -12.57 0.37 8.21
N LEU A 16 -12.52 1.66 8.54
CA LEU A 16 -12.91 2.73 7.64
C LEU A 16 -12.05 2.70 6.37
N ARG A 17 -10.73 2.49 6.46
CA ARG A 17 -9.86 2.37 5.28
C ARG A 17 -10.25 1.19 4.40
N ILE A 18 -10.50 0.03 5.01
CA ILE A 18 -10.94 -1.17 4.29
C ILE A 18 -12.24 -0.86 3.53
N PHE A 19 -13.16 -0.11 4.12
CA PHE A 19 -14.40 0.31 3.47
C PHE A 19 -14.21 1.39 2.40
N LEU A 20 -13.34 2.39 2.63
CA LEU A 20 -13.07 3.45 1.66
C LEU A 20 -12.33 2.96 0.42
N THR A 21 -11.53 1.90 0.54
CA THR A 21 -10.74 1.35 -0.57
C THR A 21 -11.57 0.92 -1.79
N PRO A 22 -12.65 0.11 -1.68
CA PRO A 22 -13.50 -0.22 -2.81
C PRO A 22 -14.29 0.99 -3.34
N VAL A 23 -14.64 1.96 -2.48
CA VAL A 23 -15.30 3.20 -2.91
C VAL A 23 -14.35 4.03 -3.76
N PHE A 24 -13.08 4.16 -3.34
CA PHE A 24 -12.01 4.76 -4.13
C PHE A 24 -11.86 4.06 -5.50
N TYR A 25 -11.84 2.72 -5.52
CA TYR A 25 -11.75 1.96 -6.76
C TYR A 25 -12.89 2.27 -7.73
N PHE A 26 -14.11 2.39 -7.22
CA PHE A 26 -15.26 2.75 -8.05
C PHE A 26 -15.11 4.14 -8.69
N PHE A 27 -14.76 5.15 -7.88
CA PHE A 27 -14.59 6.52 -8.38
C PHE A 27 -13.36 6.72 -9.25
N PHE A 28 -12.36 5.84 -9.15
CA PHE A 28 -11.20 5.89 -10.03
C PHE A 28 -11.58 5.69 -11.52
N PHE A 29 -12.62 4.91 -11.81
CA PHE A 29 -13.14 4.72 -13.17
C PHE A 29 -14.23 5.72 -13.57
N ASP A 30 -14.65 6.59 -12.65
CA ASP A 30 -15.58 7.67 -12.96
C ASP A 30 -14.78 8.86 -13.54
N GLU A 31 -14.91 9.06 -14.84
CA GLU A 31 -14.22 10.14 -15.58
C GLU A 31 -14.87 11.51 -15.38
N SER A 32 -15.99 11.60 -14.67
CA SER A 32 -16.59 12.89 -14.34
C SER A 32 -15.66 13.71 -13.43
N VAL A 33 -15.79 15.04 -13.48
CA VAL A 33 -15.05 15.95 -12.60
C VAL A 33 -15.32 15.61 -11.13
N THR A 34 -16.58 15.33 -10.79
CA THR A 34 -16.99 14.93 -9.45
C THR A 34 -16.35 13.61 -9.03
N GLY A 35 -16.38 12.59 -9.89
CA GLY A 35 -15.74 11.31 -9.63
C GLY A 35 -14.24 11.42 -9.43
N THR A 36 -13.58 12.24 -10.25
CA THR A 36 -12.13 12.52 -10.16
C THR A 36 -11.77 13.21 -8.83
N LEU A 37 -12.56 14.20 -8.39
CA LEU A 37 -12.36 14.86 -7.10
C LEU A 37 -12.61 13.92 -5.91
N LEU A 38 -13.67 13.10 -5.99
CA LEU A 38 -13.97 12.10 -4.96
C LEU A 38 -12.88 11.03 -4.88
N CYS A 39 -12.36 10.56 -6.02
CA CYS A 39 -11.24 9.63 -6.08
C CYS A 39 -10.00 10.20 -5.36
N ALA A 40 -9.61 11.43 -5.69
CA ALA A 40 -8.49 12.12 -5.05
C ALA A 40 -8.70 12.25 -3.53
N PHE A 41 -9.89 12.70 -3.13
CA PHE A 41 -10.24 12.90 -1.72
C PHE A 41 -10.22 11.59 -0.93
N LEU A 42 -10.86 10.54 -1.44
CA LEU A 42 -10.94 9.24 -0.79
C LEU A 42 -9.55 8.61 -0.61
N PHE A 43 -8.70 8.69 -1.63
CA PHE A 43 -7.32 8.19 -1.53
C PHE A 43 -6.52 8.98 -0.50
N ALA A 44 -6.62 10.32 -0.51
CA ALA A 44 -5.93 11.17 0.45
C ALA A 44 -6.37 10.87 1.89
N VAL A 45 -7.66 10.75 2.15
CA VAL A 45 -8.20 10.38 3.48
C VAL A 45 -7.72 8.99 3.89
N ALA A 46 -7.77 8.00 2.98
CA ALA A 46 -7.32 6.64 3.25
C ALA A 46 -5.81 6.57 3.60
N ALA A 47 -4.97 7.33 2.90
CA ALA A 47 -3.53 7.40 3.16
C ALA A 47 -3.20 8.20 4.43
N LEU A 48 -3.89 9.31 4.69
CA LEU A 48 -3.67 10.11 5.90
C LEU A 48 -4.12 9.39 7.17
N THR A 49 -5.21 8.63 7.10
CA THR A 49 -5.69 7.84 8.23
C THR A 49 -4.71 6.74 8.64
N ASP A 50 -3.91 6.17 7.72
CA ASP A 50 -2.82 5.20 7.98
C ASP A 50 -1.62 5.79 8.71
N TRP A 51 -1.35 7.06 8.45
CA TRP A 51 -0.30 7.72 9.18
C TRP A 51 -0.77 8.10 10.60
N TYR A 52 -2.03 8.51 10.71
CA TYR A 52 -2.62 9.00 11.96
C TYR A 52 -2.93 7.88 12.96
N ASP A 53 -3.48 6.74 12.53
CA ASP A 53 -3.76 5.60 13.40
C ASP A 53 -2.47 5.01 14.00
N GLY A 54 -1.41 4.89 13.21
CA GLY A 54 -0.09 4.46 13.65
C GLY A 54 0.57 5.45 14.60
N TYR A 55 0.28 6.75 14.48
CA TYR A 55 0.72 7.76 15.44
C TYR A 55 -0.03 7.63 16.78
N LEU A 56 -1.36 7.52 16.75
CA LEU A 56 -2.17 7.37 17.98
C LEU A 56 -1.90 6.06 18.71
N ALA A 57 -1.81 4.93 18.00
CA ALA A 57 -1.56 3.64 18.62
C ALA A 57 -0.24 3.63 19.40
N ARG A 58 0.81 4.27 18.86
CA ARG A 58 2.12 4.42 19.54
C ARG A 58 2.07 5.41 20.69
N ARG A 59 1.33 6.52 20.55
CA ARG A 59 1.26 7.56 21.58
C ARG A 59 0.44 7.14 22.80
N TYR A 60 -0.60 6.33 22.61
CA TYR A 60 -1.53 5.95 23.68
C TYR A 60 -1.36 4.49 24.16
N ASN A 61 -0.37 3.74 23.65
CA ASN A 61 -0.16 2.31 23.95
C ASN A 61 -1.43 1.45 23.76
N LEU A 62 -2.34 1.86 22.87
CA LEU A 62 -3.61 1.19 22.59
C LEU A 62 -3.43 0.05 21.58
N ILE A 63 -2.47 -0.83 21.84
CA ILE A 63 -2.13 -1.92 20.93
C ILE A 63 -3.01 -3.13 21.23
N THR A 64 -4.03 -3.35 20.39
CA THR A 64 -4.88 -4.54 20.49
C THR A 64 -4.35 -5.69 19.62
N ARG A 65 -4.63 -6.94 19.99
CA ARG A 65 -4.27 -8.12 19.17
C ARG A 65 -4.93 -8.09 17.79
N TRP A 66 -6.14 -7.53 17.71
CA TRP A 66 -6.89 -7.36 16.47
C TRP A 66 -6.31 -6.26 15.59
N GLY A 67 -5.94 -5.11 16.15
CA GLY A 67 -5.28 -4.03 15.40
C GLY A 67 -3.99 -4.48 14.75
N LYS A 68 -3.13 -5.20 15.49
CA LYS A 68 -1.88 -5.77 14.93
C LYS A 68 -2.08 -6.65 13.69
N PHE A 69 -3.23 -7.31 13.57
CA PHE A 69 -3.55 -8.14 12.41
C PHE A 69 -4.24 -7.33 11.30
N LEU A 70 -5.17 -6.44 11.66
CA LEU A 70 -5.95 -5.65 10.71
C LEU A 70 -5.12 -4.56 10.03
N ASP A 71 -4.15 -3.95 10.72
CA ASP A 71 -3.38 -2.83 10.16
C ASP A 71 -2.53 -3.25 8.95
N PRO A 72 -1.73 -4.34 9.00
CA PRO A 72 -1.00 -4.81 7.83
C PRO A 72 -1.93 -5.27 6.69
N LEU A 73 -3.11 -5.79 7.03
CA LEU A 73 -4.10 -6.23 6.05
C LEU A 73 -4.71 -5.02 5.30
N ALA A 74 -5.12 -3.99 6.02
CA ALA A 74 -5.71 -2.78 5.46
C ALA A 74 -4.72 -2.02 4.56
N ASP A 75 -3.44 -1.94 4.96
CA ASP A 75 -2.37 -1.38 4.12
C ASP A 75 -2.26 -2.11 2.77
N LYS A 76 -2.29 -3.44 2.78
CA LYS A 76 -2.25 -4.24 1.54
C LYS A 76 -3.52 -4.14 0.72
N ILE A 77 -4.69 -4.04 1.34
CA ILE A 77 -5.94 -3.85 0.61
C ILE A 77 -5.90 -2.53 -0.19
N LEU A 78 -5.50 -1.41 0.44
CA LEU A 78 -5.43 -0.12 -0.25
C LEU A 78 -4.43 -0.14 -1.41
N THR A 79 -3.19 -0.55 -1.15
CA THR A 79 -2.11 -0.53 -2.14
C THR A 79 -2.35 -1.49 -3.30
N LEU A 80 -2.83 -2.71 -3.02
CA LEU A 80 -3.14 -3.69 -4.08
C LEU A 80 -4.37 -3.30 -4.90
N THR A 81 -5.37 -2.65 -4.28
CA THR A 81 -6.53 -2.13 -5.02
C THR A 81 -6.12 -1.02 -5.99
N ALA A 82 -5.21 -0.13 -5.58
CA ALA A 82 -4.67 0.90 -6.47
C ALA A 82 -3.89 0.28 -7.65
N PHE A 83 -2.98 -0.67 -7.39
CA PHE A 83 -2.28 -1.36 -8.48
C PHE A 83 -3.22 -2.16 -9.39
N TYR A 84 -4.28 -2.75 -8.83
CA TYR A 84 -5.30 -3.42 -9.64
C TYR A 84 -6.06 -2.44 -10.53
N ALA A 85 -6.39 -1.25 -10.03
CA ALA A 85 -7.01 -0.19 -10.83
C ALA A 85 -6.09 0.25 -12.00
N PHE A 86 -4.79 0.36 -11.75
CA PHE A 86 -3.80 0.68 -12.80
C PHE A 86 -3.69 -0.41 -13.85
N TYR A 87 -3.62 -1.67 -13.43
CA TYR A 87 -3.66 -2.82 -14.34
C TYR A 87 -4.91 -2.81 -15.22
N LYS A 88 -6.08 -2.61 -14.60
CA LYS A 88 -7.36 -2.55 -15.32
C LYS A 88 -7.46 -1.38 -16.30
N SER A 89 -6.67 -0.33 -16.10
CA SER A 89 -6.60 0.84 -16.99
C SER A 89 -5.47 0.75 -18.02
N GLY A 90 -4.76 -0.38 -18.10
CA GLY A 90 -3.64 -0.57 -19.03
C GLY A 90 -2.33 0.09 -18.61
N LEU A 91 -2.29 0.80 -17.48
CA LEU A 91 -1.11 1.54 -17.00
C LEU A 91 0.00 0.64 -16.42
N MET A 92 -0.34 -0.61 -16.08
CA MET A 92 0.57 -1.55 -15.43
C MET A 92 0.39 -2.96 -15.99
N PRO A 93 1.47 -3.64 -16.41
CA PRO A 93 1.40 -5.04 -16.80
C PRO A 93 0.91 -5.96 -15.67
N GLY A 94 -0.01 -6.87 -15.96
CA GLY A 94 -0.63 -7.73 -14.96
C GLY A 94 0.37 -8.65 -14.23
N TRP A 95 1.46 -9.05 -14.89
CA TRP A 95 2.49 -9.89 -14.26
C TRP A 95 3.22 -9.16 -13.12
N MET A 96 3.41 -7.84 -13.23
CA MET A 96 4.02 -7.02 -12.18
C MET A 96 3.08 -6.94 -10.97
N LEU A 97 1.77 -6.79 -11.21
CA LEU A 97 0.76 -6.77 -10.16
C LEU A 97 0.77 -8.10 -9.39
N VAL A 98 0.72 -9.22 -10.11
CA VAL A 98 0.74 -10.56 -9.50
C VAL A 98 2.01 -10.77 -8.69
N THR A 99 3.16 -10.34 -9.21
CA THR A 99 4.46 -10.46 -8.52
C THR A 99 4.48 -9.65 -7.22
N ILE A 100 4.06 -8.39 -7.28
CA ILE A 100 4.00 -7.50 -6.11
C ILE A 100 3.00 -8.04 -5.08
N ALA A 101 1.79 -8.39 -5.51
CA ALA A 101 0.72 -8.90 -4.65
C ALA A 101 1.11 -10.21 -3.98
N GLY A 102 1.58 -11.19 -4.76
CA GLY A 102 2.02 -12.48 -4.26
C GLY A 102 3.10 -12.33 -3.22
N ARG A 103 4.15 -11.55 -3.52
CA ARG A 103 5.25 -11.28 -2.58
C ARG A 103 4.73 -10.63 -1.29
N ASP A 104 3.87 -9.62 -1.38
CA ASP A 104 3.39 -8.89 -0.21
C ASP A 104 2.51 -9.72 0.70
N ILE A 105 1.61 -10.52 0.12
CA ILE A 105 0.75 -11.44 0.88
C ILE A 105 1.60 -12.52 1.56
N LEU A 106 2.57 -13.10 0.83
CA LEU A 106 3.46 -14.14 1.36
C LEU A 106 4.27 -13.63 2.56
N LEU A 107 4.94 -12.49 2.44
CA LEU A 107 5.75 -11.94 3.54
C LEU A 107 4.90 -11.48 4.73
N THR A 108 3.72 -10.92 4.47
CA THR A 108 2.81 -10.48 5.55
C THR A 108 2.30 -11.69 6.33
N THR A 109 1.86 -12.73 5.63
CA THR A 109 1.41 -13.99 6.24
C THR A 109 2.54 -14.66 7.01
N TYR A 110 3.74 -14.68 6.45
CA TYR A 110 4.91 -15.25 7.09
C TYR A 110 5.28 -14.52 8.39
N ARG A 111 5.24 -13.18 8.39
CA ARG A 111 5.46 -12.37 9.60
C ARG A 111 4.45 -12.68 10.68
N LEU A 112 3.16 -12.70 10.32
CA LEU A 112 2.08 -13.02 11.25
C LEU A 112 2.24 -14.43 11.85
N TYR A 113 2.67 -15.39 11.04
CA TYR A 113 2.96 -16.75 11.52
C TYR A 113 4.12 -16.77 12.53
N GLN A 114 5.20 -16.03 12.28
CA GLN A 114 6.33 -15.97 13.22
C GLN A 114 5.97 -15.25 14.53
N GLU A 115 5.22 -14.15 14.45
CA GLU A 115 4.73 -13.45 15.64
C GLU A 115 3.81 -14.36 16.48
N SER A 116 3.00 -15.21 15.85
CA SER A 116 2.16 -16.18 16.56
C SER A 116 2.96 -17.22 17.34
N LYS A 117 4.20 -17.50 16.94
CA LYS A 117 5.16 -18.37 17.64
C LYS A 117 6.01 -17.65 18.68
N GLY A 118 5.77 -16.36 18.92
CA GLY A 118 6.54 -15.54 19.85
C GLY A 118 7.85 -15.00 19.28
N TYR A 119 8.10 -15.19 17.98
CA TYR A 119 9.27 -14.64 17.31
C TYR A 119 8.91 -13.33 16.63
N SER A 120 9.29 -12.21 17.25
CA SER A 120 9.25 -10.89 16.59
C SER A 120 10.53 -10.68 15.80
N ILE A 121 10.41 -10.52 14.49
CA ILE A 121 11.53 -10.13 13.62
C ILE A 121 11.49 -8.61 13.48
N PRO A 122 12.54 -7.89 13.91
CA PRO A 122 12.58 -6.46 13.77
C PRO A 122 12.49 -6.08 12.29
N ALA A 123 11.63 -5.10 11.98
CA ALA A 123 11.46 -4.62 10.62
C ALA A 123 12.73 -3.91 10.14
N ASN A 124 13.39 -4.47 9.14
CA ASN A 124 14.53 -3.85 8.49
C ASN A 124 14.12 -2.58 7.72
N GLN A 125 15.02 -1.61 7.65
CA GLN A 125 14.85 -0.33 6.95
C GLN A 125 14.50 -0.52 5.47
N ILE A 126 15.03 -1.56 4.82
CA ILE A 126 14.70 -1.92 3.43
C ILE A 126 13.20 -2.18 3.26
N ALA A 127 12.56 -2.83 4.24
CA ALA A 127 11.12 -3.09 4.17
C ALA A 127 10.28 -1.82 4.32
N LYS A 128 10.78 -0.81 5.07
CA LYS A 128 10.11 0.49 5.22
C LYS A 128 10.25 1.34 3.95
N TRP A 129 11.44 1.38 3.36
CA TRP A 129 11.67 2.09 2.10
C TRP A 129 10.86 1.49 0.95
N LYS A 130 10.64 0.17 0.98
CA LYS A 130 9.75 -0.52 0.04
C LYS A 130 8.31 -0.02 0.10
N THR A 131 7.70 0.07 1.28
CA THR A 131 6.30 0.56 1.36
C THR A 131 6.20 2.02 0.95
N ALA A 132 7.17 2.86 1.34
CA ALA A 132 7.25 4.24 0.89
C ALA A 132 7.33 4.34 -0.64
N SER A 133 8.17 3.51 -1.29
CA SER A 133 8.30 3.52 -2.76
C SER A 133 7.00 3.14 -3.48
N GLN A 134 6.22 2.19 -2.93
CA GLN A 134 4.92 1.83 -3.50
C GLN A 134 3.91 2.96 -3.37
N LEU A 135 3.84 3.62 -2.20
CA LEU A 135 2.93 4.74 -1.99
C LEU A 135 3.28 5.92 -2.90
N VAL A 136 4.57 6.24 -3.04
CA VAL A 136 5.04 7.29 -3.97
C VAL A 136 4.63 6.95 -5.41
N MET A 137 4.82 5.70 -5.84
CA MET A 137 4.40 5.27 -7.17
C MET A 137 2.89 5.44 -7.37
N ILE A 138 2.08 5.00 -6.40
CA ILE A 138 0.62 5.14 -6.46
C ILE A 138 0.21 6.61 -6.57
N ILE A 139 0.78 7.49 -5.75
CA ILE A 139 0.49 8.93 -5.79
C ILE A 139 0.87 9.53 -7.15
N LEU A 140 2.04 9.17 -7.68
CA LEU A 140 2.51 9.65 -8.97
C LEU A 140 1.59 9.22 -10.11
N VAL A 141 1.21 7.95 -10.16
CA VAL A 141 0.29 7.44 -11.21
C VAL A 141 -1.11 8.05 -11.04
N LEU A 142 -1.64 8.14 -9.82
CA LEU A 142 -2.91 8.82 -9.57
C LEU A 142 -2.88 10.26 -10.02
N PHE A 143 -1.83 11.01 -9.71
CA PHE A 143 -1.68 12.38 -10.18
C PHE A 143 -1.68 12.44 -11.72
N SER A 144 -0.93 11.53 -12.36
CA SER A 144 -0.87 11.49 -13.83
C SER A 144 -2.25 11.27 -14.47
N VAL A 145 -3.13 10.50 -13.84
CA VAL A 145 -4.48 10.18 -14.33
C VAL A 145 -5.49 11.29 -14.01
N LEU A 146 -5.48 11.78 -12.76
CA LEU A 146 -6.51 12.68 -12.27
C LEU A 146 -6.31 14.12 -12.76
N TYR A 147 -5.06 14.56 -12.94
CA TYR A 147 -4.78 15.94 -13.35
C TYR A 147 -5.32 16.27 -14.76
N PRO A 148 -5.08 15.46 -15.81
CA PRO A 148 -5.66 15.72 -17.14
C PRO A 148 -7.19 15.70 -17.16
N ARG A 149 -7.82 14.92 -16.28
CA ARG A 149 -9.29 14.88 -16.14
C ARG A 149 -9.86 16.16 -15.53
N LEU A 150 -9.15 16.77 -14.57
CA LEU A 150 -9.58 18.04 -13.94
C LEU A 150 -9.27 19.26 -14.80
N PHE A 151 -8.15 19.24 -15.52
CA PHE A 151 -7.65 20.37 -16.29
C PHE A 151 -7.38 19.98 -17.76
N PRO A 152 -8.40 19.56 -18.52
CA PRO A 152 -8.21 19.12 -19.91
C PRO A 152 -7.73 20.23 -20.85
N GLY A 153 -7.91 21.50 -20.46
CA GLY A 153 -7.44 22.67 -21.21
C GLY A 153 -6.02 23.11 -20.90
N ASP A 154 -5.30 22.46 -19.98
CA ASP A 154 -3.89 22.80 -19.72
C ASP A 154 -3.02 22.39 -20.92
N PRO A 155 -2.33 23.34 -21.59
CA PRO A 155 -1.60 23.06 -22.82
C PRO A 155 -0.24 22.37 -22.62
N VAL A 156 0.25 22.22 -21.39
CA VAL A 156 1.61 21.73 -21.10
C VAL A 156 1.59 20.50 -20.20
N ILE A 157 0.93 20.59 -19.05
CA ILE A 157 0.97 19.54 -18.03
C ILE A 157 0.05 18.38 -18.43
N SER A 158 -1.16 18.66 -18.92
CA SER A 158 -2.09 17.59 -19.28
C SER A 158 -1.55 16.68 -20.40
N PRO A 159 -0.98 17.18 -21.50
CA PRO A 159 -0.43 16.32 -22.55
C PRO A 159 0.83 15.61 -22.08
N LEU A 160 1.68 16.26 -21.27
CA LEU A 160 2.88 15.65 -20.71
C LEU A 160 2.55 14.42 -19.84
N LEU A 161 1.52 14.53 -18.99
CA LEU A 161 1.08 13.42 -18.13
C LEU A 161 0.44 12.29 -18.93
N LEU A 162 -0.34 12.60 -19.97
CA LEU A 162 -0.87 11.58 -20.89
C LEU A 162 0.25 10.88 -21.66
N MET A 163 1.25 11.63 -22.14
CA MET A 163 2.45 11.05 -22.74
C MET A 163 3.22 10.17 -21.76
N PHE A 164 3.29 10.56 -20.49
CA PHE A 164 3.92 9.75 -19.43
C PHE A 164 3.17 8.44 -19.21
N GLN A 165 1.83 8.44 -19.24
CA GLN A 165 1.00 7.23 -19.09
C GLN A 165 1.24 6.20 -20.21
N GLU A 166 1.39 6.68 -21.45
CA GLU A 166 1.63 5.84 -22.63
C GLU A 166 3.13 5.53 -22.85
N SER A 167 4.02 6.11 -22.04
CA SER A 167 5.46 5.97 -22.22
C SER A 167 6.00 4.69 -21.61
N ILE A 168 7.02 4.12 -22.27
CA ILE A 168 7.88 3.08 -21.70
C ILE A 168 8.49 3.47 -20.34
N THR A 169 8.58 4.78 -20.05
CA THR A 169 9.03 5.28 -18.74
C THR A 169 8.18 4.73 -17.60
N LEU A 170 6.85 4.71 -17.74
CA LEU A 170 5.96 4.22 -16.68
C LEU A 170 6.14 2.71 -16.47
N GLU A 171 6.28 1.96 -17.56
CA GLU A 171 6.56 0.52 -17.49
C GLU A 171 7.90 0.23 -16.82
N ILE A 172 8.96 0.98 -17.15
CA ILE A 172 10.27 0.87 -16.50
C ILE A 172 10.16 1.16 -15.00
N LEU A 173 9.43 2.22 -14.60
CA LEU A 173 9.24 2.56 -13.20
C LEU A 173 8.51 1.45 -12.43
N PHE A 174 7.46 0.86 -12.99
CA PHE A 174 6.80 -0.31 -12.39
C PHE A 174 7.73 -1.54 -12.36
N GLY A 175 8.55 -1.72 -13.40
CA GLY A 175 9.57 -2.78 -13.44
C GLY A 175 10.59 -2.63 -12.32
N LEU A 176 11.12 -1.42 -12.11
CA LEU A 176 12.06 -1.11 -11.01
C LEU A 176 11.40 -1.32 -9.64
N LEU A 177 10.14 -0.89 -9.47
CA LEU A 177 9.38 -1.12 -8.23
C LEU A 177 9.17 -2.61 -7.97
N THR A 178 8.86 -3.38 -9.00
CA THR A 178 8.67 -4.83 -8.92
C THR A 178 9.98 -5.52 -8.55
N ALA A 179 11.09 -5.17 -9.21
CA ALA A 179 12.42 -5.68 -8.90
C ALA A 179 12.83 -5.36 -7.46
N TYR A 180 12.61 -4.11 -7.02
CA TYR A 180 12.87 -3.70 -5.64
C TYR A 180 12.02 -4.46 -4.64
N THR A 181 10.75 -4.72 -4.97
CA THR A 181 9.83 -5.54 -4.16
C THR A 181 10.35 -6.96 -3.99
N VAL A 182 10.78 -7.61 -5.07
CA VAL A 182 11.35 -8.97 -5.02
C VAL A 182 12.66 -8.97 -4.22
N PHE A 183 13.59 -8.06 -4.54
CA PHE A 183 14.87 -7.92 -3.85
C PHE A 183 14.70 -7.77 -2.33
N SER A 184 13.87 -6.83 -1.91
CA SER A 184 13.60 -6.60 -0.48
C SER A 184 12.92 -7.78 0.20
N GLY A 185 12.20 -8.64 -0.54
CA GLY A 185 11.67 -9.88 -0.01
C GLY A 185 12.74 -10.95 0.22
N ILE A 186 13.68 -11.08 -0.72
CA ILE A 186 14.84 -11.99 -0.58
C ILE A 186 15.70 -11.58 0.62
N VAL A 187 16.03 -10.29 0.74
CA VAL A 187 16.82 -9.77 1.87
C VAL A 187 16.15 -10.12 3.20
N TYR A 188 14.83 -9.95 3.29
CA TYR A 188 14.08 -10.28 4.50
C TYR A 188 14.21 -11.78 4.89
N LEU A 189 14.15 -12.68 3.90
CA LEU A 189 14.30 -14.12 4.15
C LEU A 189 15.72 -14.50 4.58
N ILE A 190 16.74 -13.84 4.03
CA ILE A 190 18.14 -14.05 4.42
C ILE A 190 18.36 -13.61 5.87
N GLU A 191 17.83 -12.45 6.26
CA GLU A 191 17.94 -11.92 7.62
C GLU A 191 17.23 -12.82 8.64
N ASP A 192 16.05 -13.32 8.30
CA ASP A 192 15.34 -14.30 9.11
C ASP A 192 16.14 -15.60 9.28
N ALA A 193 16.74 -16.13 8.20
CA ALA A 193 17.57 -17.33 8.26
C ALA A 193 18.82 -17.14 9.13
N ALA A 194 19.50 -15.99 9.02
CA ALA A 194 20.66 -15.66 9.84
C ALA A 194 20.31 -15.59 11.34
N MET A 195 19.19 -14.97 11.69
CA MET A 195 18.70 -14.86 13.07
C MET A 195 18.31 -16.21 13.68
N ARG A 196 17.82 -17.16 12.87
CA ARG A 196 17.51 -18.52 13.32
C ARG A 196 18.78 -19.30 13.63
N ASN A 197 19.80 -19.20 12.78
CA ASN A 197 21.07 -19.88 13.01
C ASN A 197 21.76 -19.40 14.29
N SER A 198 21.75 -18.09 14.56
CA SER A 198 22.34 -17.55 15.80
C SER A 198 21.62 -18.01 17.08
N ARG A 199 20.32 -18.33 17.00
CA ARG A 199 19.54 -18.84 18.14
C ARG A 199 19.75 -20.33 18.40
N ASN A 200 20.03 -21.12 17.36
CA ASN A 200 20.29 -22.54 17.51
C ASN A 200 21.73 -22.83 18.00
N SER A 201 22.62 -21.85 17.91
CA SER A 201 24.01 -21.92 18.39
C SER A 201 24.23 -21.44 19.83
N SER A 202 23.17 -21.03 20.53
CA SER A 202 23.17 -20.53 21.92
C SER A 202 22.29 -21.39 22.81
#